data_AF-X1ICU0-F1
#
_entry.id   AF-X1ICU0-F1
#
_cell.length_a   1.000
_cell.length_b   1.000
_cell.length_c   1.000
_cell.angle_alpha   90.00
_cell.angle_beta   90.00
_cell.angle_gamma   90.00
#
_symmetry.space_group_name_H-M   'P 1'
#
loop_
_entity.id
_entity.type
_entity.pdbx_description
1 polymer ?
#
loop_
_entity_poly.entity_id
_entity_poly.type
_entity_poly.pdbx_seq_one_letter_code
_entity_poly.pdbx_strand_id
1 'polypeptide(L)' 'MNKKDEKIYKIFSTRNGFARTRDILAVGIHRRDIRRMRDEGQIIRIKRGFYRLTEIPLVSNQGFIDLTYAVPKG' A
#
# COMPACT_ATOMS: atom_id res chain seq x y z
N MET A 1 -16.63 9.60 -0.87
CA MET A 1 -15.51 8.75 -0.42
C MET A 1 -15.87 8.19 0.95
N ASN A 2 -15.74 6.89 1.22
CA ASN A 2 -16.03 6.37 2.56
C ASN A 2 -14.94 6.82 3.56
N LYS A 3 -15.30 7.15 4.81
CA LYS A 3 -14.32 7.54 5.87
C LYS A 3 -13.18 6.54 6.06
N LYS A 4 -13.41 5.26 5.76
CA LYS A 4 -12.37 4.22 5.79
C LYS A 4 -11.34 4.45 4.70
N ASP A 5 -11.78 4.68 3.47
CA ASP A 5 -10.92 4.85 2.30
C ASP A 5 -9.96 6.03 2.50
N GLU A 6 -10.44 7.14 3.06
CA GLU A 6 -9.58 8.29 3.41
C GLU A 6 -8.46 7.93 4.40
N LYS A 7 -8.74 7.13 5.44
CA LYS A 7 -7.70 6.65 6.35
C LYS A 7 -6.68 5.79 5.63
N ILE A 8 -7.14 4.95 4.71
CA ILE A 8 -6.27 4.08 3.92
C ILE A 8 -5.36 4.93 3.04
N TYR A 9 -5.94 5.87 2.29
CA TYR A 9 -5.23 6.83 1.45
C TYR A 9 -4.17 7.61 2.23
N LYS A 10 -4.51 8.11 3.43
CA LYS A 10 -3.56 8.84 4.26
C LYS A 10 -2.34 7.99 4.64
N ILE A 11 -2.52 6.70 4.93
CA ILE A 11 -1.42 5.79 5.25
C ILE A 11 -0.50 5.57 4.07
N PHE A 12 -1.09 5.30 2.90
CA PHE A 12 -0.32 5.13 1.67
C PHE A 12 0.38 6.44 1.30
N SER A 13 -0.31 7.58 1.33
CA SER A 13 0.26 8.91 1.02
C SER A 13 1.44 9.28 1.94
N THR A 14 1.36 8.96 3.24
CA THR A 14 2.46 9.19 4.21
C THR A 14 3.72 8.38 3.89
N ARG A 15 3.60 7.33 3.07
CA ARG A 15 4.67 6.37 2.75
C ARG A 15 4.92 6.27 1.25
N ASN A 16 4.84 7.40 0.55
CA ASN A 16 5.07 7.52 -0.90
C ASN A 16 4.16 6.63 -1.76
N GLY A 17 2.95 6.35 -1.29
CA GLY A 17 1.98 5.49 -1.97
C GLY A 17 2.14 4.00 -1.69
N PHE A 18 2.97 3.60 -0.72
CA PHE A 18 3.19 2.20 -0.37
C PHE A 18 2.77 1.87 1.07
N ALA A 19 2.25 0.66 1.29
CA ALA A 19 2.01 0.19 2.64
C ALA A 19 2.15 -1.34 2.75
N ARG A 20 2.61 -1.82 3.91
CA ARG A 20 2.58 -3.25 4.22
C ARG A 20 1.26 -3.61 4.89
N THR A 21 0.84 -4.87 4.74
CA THR A 21 -0.35 -5.39 5.43
C THR A 21 -0.30 -5.16 6.93
N ARG A 22 0.87 -5.31 7.57
CA ARG A 22 1.02 -5.08 9.01
C ARG A 22 0.69 -3.63 9.40
N ASP A 23 1.07 -2.66 8.57
CA ASP A 23 0.87 -1.24 8.85
C ASP A 23 -0.59 -0.86 8.64
N ILE A 24 -1.22 -1.44 7.61
CA ILE A 24 -2.65 -1.31 7.36
C ILE A 24 -3.47 -1.94 8.50
N LEU A 25 -3.09 -3.13 8.96
CA LEU A 25 -3.75 -3.78 10.10
C LEU A 25 -3.59 -2.99 11.41
N ALA A 26 -2.42 -2.38 11.64
CA ALA A 26 -2.12 -1.64 12.88
C ALA A 26 -3.03 -0.42 13.12
N VAL A 27 -3.62 0.14 12.06
CA VAL A 27 -4.54 1.29 12.16
C VAL A 27 -6.02 0.88 12.24
N GLY A 28 -6.31 -0.42 12.34
CA GLY A 28 -7.66 -0.96 12.40
C GLY A 28 -8.34 -1.18 11.04
N ILE A 29 -7.59 -1.21 9.93
CA ILE A 29 -8.11 -1.61 8.62
C ILE A 29 -7.98 -3.13 8.51
N HIS A 30 -9.06 -3.83 8.17
CA HIS A 30 -9.03 -5.29 8.12
C HIS A 30 -8.61 -5.81 6.74
N ARG A 31 -8.16 -7.08 6.69
CA ARG A 31 -7.83 -7.79 5.43
C ARG A 31 -8.96 -7.74 4.40
N ARG A 32 -10.23 -7.72 4.85
CA ARG A 32 -11.39 -7.58 3.96
C ARG A 32 -11.37 -6.27 3.17
N ASP A 33 -10.96 -5.17 3.80
CA ASP A 33 -10.95 -3.85 3.19
C ASP A 33 -9.78 -3.75 2.20
N ILE A 34 -8.62 -4.33 2.54
CA ILE A 34 -7.48 -4.47 1.61
C ILE A 34 -7.89 -5.27 0.37
N ARG A 35 -8.60 -6.39 0.56
CA ARG A 35 -9.08 -7.21 -0.55
C ARG A 35 -10.06 -6.43 -1.42
N ARG A 36 -11.01 -5.72 -0.79
CA ARG A 36 -11.98 -4.87 -1.50
C ARG A 36 -11.29 -3.80 -2.35
N MET A 37 -10.39 -3.00 -1.77
CA MET A 37 -9.66 -1.95 -2.51
C MET A 37 -8.80 -2.51 -3.64
N ARG A 38 -8.25 -3.72 -3.46
CA ARG A 38 -7.52 -4.41 -4.52
C ARG A 38 -8.46 -4.82 -5.65
N ASP A 39 -9.60 -5.40 -5.31
CA ASP A 39 -10.59 -5.87 -6.28
C ASP A 39 -11.25 -4.67 -7.01
N GLU A 40 -11.37 -3.51 -6.35
CA GLU A 40 -11.79 -2.21 -6.91
C GLU A 40 -10.68 -1.51 -7.73
N GLY A 41 -9.46 -2.03 -7.76
CA GLY A 41 -8.34 -1.45 -8.51
C GLY A 41 -7.74 -0.17 -7.91
N GLN A 42 -8.08 0.18 -6.67
CA GLN A 42 -7.50 1.32 -5.95
C GLN A 42 -6.08 1.02 -5.46
N ILE A 43 -5.78 -0.25 -5.18
CA ILE A 43 -4.44 -0.68 -4.77
C ILE A 43 -3.96 -1.87 -5.59
N ILE A 44 -2.66 -1.93 -5.85
CA ILE A 44 -1.99 -3.05 -6.51
C ILE A 44 -1.08 -3.75 -5.53
N ARG A 45 -1.15 -5.08 -5.48
CA ARG A 45 -0.22 -5.90 -4.70
C ARG A 45 1.08 -6.04 -5.47
N ILE A 46 2.18 -5.50 -4.93
CA ILE A 46 3.51 -5.60 -5.52
C ILE A 46 4.20 -6.90 -5.11
N LYS A 47 4.13 -7.25 -3.81
CA LYS A 47 4.59 -8.54 -3.27
C LYS A 47 3.74 -9.00 -2.10
N ARG A 48 3.99 -10.20 -1.55
CA ARG A 48 3.22 -10.70 -0.39
C ARG A 48 3.32 -9.73 0.77
N GLY A 49 2.17 -9.19 1.18
CA GLY A 49 2.08 -8.24 2.26
C GLY A 49 2.52 -6.81 1.92
N PHE A 50 2.73 -6.47 0.65
CA PHE A 50 3.16 -5.14 0.20
C PHE A 50 2.28 -4.64 -0.95
N TYR A 51 1.70 -3.46 -0.76
CA TYR A 51 0.69 -2.87 -1.62
C TYR A 51 1.08 -1.45 -2.00
N ARG A 52 0.61 -1.00 -3.16
CA ARG A 52 0.72 0.39 -3.61
C ARG A 52 -0.63 0.97 -3.98
N LEU A 53 -0.78 2.28 -3.88
CA LEU A 53 -1.89 3.01 -4.51
C LEU A 53 -1.70 3.06 -6.03
N THR A 54 -2.82 2.97 -6.77
CA THR A 54 -2.82 3.14 -8.22
C THR A 54 -2.77 4.60 -8.65
N GLU A 55 -3.33 5.49 -7.85
CA GLU A 55 -3.32 6.95 -8.10
C GLU A 55 -1.91 7.56 -8.08
N ILE A 56 -0.97 6.95 -7.36
CA ILE A 56 0.41 7.45 -7.30
C ILE A 56 1.21 6.75 -8.40
N PRO A 57 1.64 7.47 -9.45
CA PRO A 57 2.40 6.88 -10.54
C PRO A 57 3.74 6.36 -10.02
N LEU A 58 4.07 5.14 -10.42
CA LEU A 58 5.37 4.54 -10.13
C LEU A 58 6.41 5.23 -11.02
N VAL A 59 7.17 6.17 -10.46
CA VAL A 59 8.37 6.65 -11.15
C VAL A 59 9.34 5.47 -11.16
N SER A 60 9.65 4.94 -12.35
CA SER A 60 10.37 3.67 -12.57
C SER A 60 11.64 3.51 -11.73
N ASN A 61 12.30 4.62 -11.38
CA ASN A 61 13.53 4.64 -10.59
C ASN A 61 13.31 4.46 -9.07
N GLN A 62 12.12 4.72 -8.54
CA GLN A 62 11.83 4.64 -7.10
C GLN A 62 11.35 3.25 -6.67
N GLY A 63 10.63 2.55 -7.56
CA GLY A 63 10.08 1.22 -7.28
C GLY A 63 11.15 0.18 -6.95
N PHE A 64 12.34 0.28 -7.56
CA PHE A 64 13.47 -0.60 -7.28
C PHE A 64 14.16 -0.29 -5.95
N ILE A 65 14.24 0.98 -5.55
CA ILE A 65 14.85 1.41 -4.29
C ILE A 65 13.97 0.98 -3.10
N ASP A 66 12.65 1.14 -3.19
CA ASP A 66 11.74 0.71 -2.13
C ASP A 66 11.63 -0.81 -2.01
N LEU A 67 11.77 -1.54 -3.12
CA LEU A 67 11.87 -3.00 -3.12
C LEU A 67 13.12 -3.47 -2.38
N THR A 68 14.26 -2.79 -2.57
CA THR A 68 15.52 -3.10 -1.89
C THR A 68 15.49 -2.76 -0.40
N TYR A 69 14.85 -1.66 0.03
CA TYR A 69 14.62 -1.40 1.47
C TYR A 69 13.63 -2.40 2.12
N ALA A 70 12.73 -2.99 1.33
CA ALA A 70 11.76 -3.97 1.82
C ALA A 70 12.28 -5.41 1.83
N VAL A 71 13.52 -5.66 1.42
CA VAL A 71 14.26 -6.90 1.65
C VAL A 71 15.27 -6.58 2.75
N PRO A 72 15.25 -7.24 3.92
CA PRO A 72 16.30 -7.03 4.90
C PRO A 72 17.61 -7.44 4.22
N LYS A 73 18.62 -6.56 4.26
CA LYS A 73 19.97 -6.89 3.83
C LYS A 73 20.36 -8.22 4.50
N GLY A 74 20.62 -9.23 3.68
CA GLY A 74 21.48 -10.33 4.08
C GLY A 74 22.88 -9.80 4.31
#